data_AF-A0A9E1WDP4-F1
#
_entry.id   AF-A0A9E1WDP4-F1
#
_cell.length_a   1.000
_cell.length_b   1.000
_cell.length_c   1.000
_cell.angle_alpha   90.00
_cell.angle_beta   90.00
_cell.angle_gamma   90.00
#
_symmetry.space_group_name_H-M   'P 1'
#
loop_
_entity.id
_entity.type
_entity.pdbx_description
1 polymer ?
#
loop_
_entity_poly.entity_id
_entity_poly.type
_entity_poly.pdbx_seq_one_letter_code
_entity_poly.pdbx_strand_id
1 'polypeptide(L)'
;MTFFSFCRLTVLVTLATFAIVVIDRASPSSLIPQAVAQDEKKEQRETRRTPALRNKVYERLAEAQVLAEEKNYAGAKEILDDMISEEGKRALNSYELANVYNLQAFLSYSREDYQGSLRYYELVISQPDIPLAMEINTRFTIAQLYFVQEKWQQGIDALLVWFDLNEKPNAGAYVLLAQGYYQVKDYNSALQK
;
A
#
# COMPACT_ATOMS: atom_id res chain seq x y z
N MET A 1 -3.35 -48.99 -16.41
CA MET A 1 -4.00 -47.84 -15.75
C MET A 1 -4.45 -48.27 -14.37
N THR A 2 -3.65 -47.99 -13.34
CA THR A 2 -4.07 -47.84 -11.93
C THR A 2 -2.84 -47.56 -11.05
N PHE A 3 -2.99 -46.57 -10.17
CA PHE A 3 -2.46 -46.44 -8.80
C PHE A 3 -0.97 -46.70 -8.49
N PHE A 4 -0.30 -45.74 -7.85
CA PHE A 4 0.12 -45.91 -6.45
C PHE A 4 0.44 -44.55 -5.77
N SER A 5 -0.01 -44.48 -4.53
CA SER A 5 0.15 -43.40 -3.54
C SER A 5 1.31 -43.76 -2.60
N PHE A 6 2.12 -42.77 -2.20
CA PHE A 6 3.06 -42.82 -1.06
C PHE A 6 3.10 -41.38 -0.50
N CYS A 7 2.63 -41.01 0.70
CA CYS A 7 3.01 -41.44 2.07
C CYS A 7 4.55 -41.35 2.24
N ARG A 8 5.18 -40.63 3.19
CA ARG A 8 4.78 -39.90 4.39
C ARG A 8 5.99 -39.08 4.88
N LEU A 9 5.74 -37.87 5.42
CA LEU A 9 6.33 -37.24 6.61
C LEU A 9 7.69 -37.73 7.17
N THR A 10 8.66 -36.80 7.29
CA THR A 10 9.50 -36.67 8.51
C THR A 10 10.16 -35.31 8.65
N VAL A 11 9.93 -34.69 9.81
CA VAL A 11 10.68 -33.59 10.43
C VAL A 11 11.98 -34.15 11.01
N LEU A 12 13.13 -33.47 10.89
CA LEU A 12 14.08 -33.33 12.01
C LEU A 12 15.24 -32.37 11.73
N VAL A 13 15.47 -31.55 12.75
CA VAL A 13 16.59 -30.66 13.07
C VAL A 13 17.91 -31.43 13.13
N THR A 14 19.01 -30.85 12.66
CA THR A 14 20.35 -31.15 13.18
C THR A 14 21.17 -29.88 13.42
N LEU A 15 21.56 -29.72 14.68
CA LEU A 15 22.56 -28.79 15.19
C LEU A 15 23.97 -29.21 14.77
N ALA A 16 24.80 -28.20 14.51
CA ALA A 16 26.22 -28.03 14.85
C ALA A 16 27.21 -29.21 14.77
N THR A 17 28.31 -29.00 14.03
CA THR A 17 29.66 -29.25 14.56
C THR A 17 30.70 -28.31 13.95
N PHE A 18 31.66 -27.96 14.80
CA PHE A 18 32.81 -27.09 14.62
C PHE A 18 33.77 -27.56 13.50
N ALA A 19 34.32 -26.59 12.76
CA ALA A 19 35.70 -26.67 12.27
C ALA A 19 36.36 -25.30 12.48
N ILE A 20 37.11 -25.17 13.57
CA ILE A 20 38.08 -24.08 13.74
C ILE A 20 39.28 -24.45 12.88
N VAL A 21 39.53 -23.69 11.81
CA VAL A 21 40.84 -23.63 11.19
C VAL A 21 41.59 -22.47 11.82
N VAL A 22 42.56 -22.79 12.67
CA VAL A 22 43.51 -21.82 13.23
C VAL A 22 44.57 -21.55 12.16
N ILE A 23 44.58 -20.34 11.61
CA ILE A 23 45.74 -19.80 10.89
C ILE A 23 46.34 -18.73 11.80
N ASP A 24 47.48 -19.05 12.41
CA ASP A 24 48.36 -18.08 13.05
C ASP A 24 49.46 -17.68 12.06
N ARG A 25 49.68 -16.37 11.91
CA ARG A 25 50.97 -15.66 11.94
C ARG A 25 50.93 -14.34 11.13
N ALA A 26 50.83 -13.25 11.91
CA ALA A 26 51.57 -11.99 11.78
C ALA A 26 51.48 -11.12 10.50
N SER A 27 50.70 -10.04 10.58
CA SER A 27 51.13 -8.65 10.30
C SER A 27 50.11 -7.63 10.82
N PRO A 28 50.53 -6.43 11.29
CA PRO A 28 49.70 -5.53 12.08
C PRO A 28 49.01 -4.49 11.20
N SER A 29 47.70 -4.64 11.03
CA SER A 29 46.83 -3.52 10.70
C SER A 29 45.41 -3.93 11.09
N SER A 30 45.05 -3.55 12.31
CA SER A 30 43.71 -3.63 12.85
C SER A 30 42.74 -2.84 11.97
N LEU A 31 42.11 -3.53 11.03
CA LEU A 31 40.87 -3.09 10.40
C LEU A 31 39.76 -3.91 11.05
N ILE A 32 39.27 -3.43 12.18
CA ILE A 32 37.94 -3.83 12.66
C ILE A 32 36.97 -3.24 11.64
N PRO A 33 36.13 -4.02 10.93
CA PRO A 33 34.96 -3.45 10.31
C PRO A 33 34.07 -3.00 11.46
N GLN A 34 34.19 -1.73 11.85
CA GLN A 34 33.11 -1.07 12.56
C GLN A 34 31.91 -1.18 11.63
N ALA A 35 30.94 -1.99 12.04
CA ALA A 35 29.59 -1.84 11.53
C ALA A 35 29.17 -0.41 11.91
N VAL A 36 29.36 0.51 10.98
CA VAL A 36 28.79 1.84 11.07
C VAL A 36 27.29 1.62 10.91
N ALA A 37 26.59 1.45 12.03
CA ALA A 37 25.17 1.73 12.07
C ALA A 37 25.07 3.22 11.69
N GLN A 38 24.81 3.48 10.40
CA GLN A 38 24.32 4.78 9.99
C GLN A 38 22.97 4.95 10.67
N ASP A 39 22.99 5.61 11.83
CA ASP A 39 21.85 6.33 12.35
C ASP A 39 21.56 7.47 11.36
N GLU A 40 20.97 7.12 10.22
CA GLU A 40 20.18 8.07 9.48
C GLU A 40 19.07 8.50 10.45
N LYS A 41 19.18 9.72 10.96
CA LYS A 41 18.08 10.41 11.62
C LYS A 41 16.92 10.45 10.64
N LYS A 42 16.09 9.41 10.64
CA LYS A 42 14.77 9.45 10.05
C LYS A 42 14.05 10.58 10.75
N GLU A 43 13.73 11.64 10.01
CA GLU A 43 12.79 12.64 10.47
C GLU A 43 11.54 11.90 10.96
N GLN A 44 11.36 11.89 12.27
CA GLN A 44 10.30 11.14 12.92
C GLN A 44 9.00 11.88 12.58
N ARG A 45 8.36 11.44 11.49
CA ARG A 45 7.13 12.06 11.00
C ARG A 45 6.11 12.12 12.13
N GLU A 46 5.49 13.29 12.29
CA GLU A 46 4.54 13.53 13.36
C GLU A 46 3.42 12.48 13.35
N THR A 47 3.18 11.87 14.51
CA THR A 47 2.08 10.92 14.68
C THR A 47 0.76 11.67 14.56
N ARG A 48 0.04 11.42 13.45
CA ARG A 48 -1.29 12.00 13.21
C ARG A 48 -2.29 11.52 14.25
N ARG A 49 -3.11 12.43 14.76
CA ARG A 49 -4.19 12.12 15.72
C ARG A 49 -5.48 11.83 14.96
N THR A 50 -5.60 10.63 14.42
CA THR A 50 -6.81 10.20 13.71
C THR A 50 -7.96 9.91 14.69
N PRO A 51 -9.18 10.42 14.44
CA PRO A 51 -10.37 10.03 15.20
C PRO A 51 -10.66 8.53 15.14
N ALA A 52 -11.33 7.99 16.15
CA ALA A 52 -11.80 6.61 16.13
C ALA A 52 -12.99 6.44 15.16
N LEU A 53 -13.09 5.25 14.56
CA LEU A 53 -14.26 4.83 13.78
C LEU A 53 -15.39 4.45 14.74
N ARG A 54 -16.55 5.12 14.64
CA ARG A 54 -17.72 4.77 15.47
C ARG A 54 -18.31 3.43 15.04
N ASN A 55 -18.74 2.60 16.00
CA ASN A 55 -19.33 1.27 15.73
C ASN A 55 -20.48 1.33 14.71
N LYS A 56 -21.39 2.30 14.83
CA LYS A 56 -22.51 2.45 13.90
C LYS A 56 -22.05 2.72 12.47
N VAL A 57 -20.97 3.49 12.29
CA VAL A 57 -20.41 3.77 10.97
C VAL A 57 -19.74 2.52 10.41
N TYR A 58 -19.02 1.78 11.25
CA TYR A 58 -18.45 0.48 10.88
C TYR A 58 -19.50 -0.51 10.39
N GLU A 59 -20.61 -0.67 11.12
CA GLU A 59 -21.70 -1.58 10.76
C GLU A 59 -22.30 -1.23 9.38
N ARG A 60 -22.51 0.05 9.09
CA ARG A 60 -23.02 0.51 7.80
C ARG A 60 -22.02 0.30 6.66
N LEU A 61 -20.73 0.53 6.90
CA LEU A 61 -19.68 0.22 5.93
C LEU A 61 -19.64 -1.28 5.62
N ALA A 62 -19.77 -2.13 6.64
CA ALA A 62 -19.81 -3.57 6.48
C ALA A 62 -21.06 -4.01 5.68
N GLU A 63 -22.22 -3.42 5.95
CA GLU A 63 -23.44 -3.66 5.16
C GLU A 63 -23.26 -3.30 3.68
N ALA A 64 -22.71 -2.10 3.40
CA ALA A 64 -22.40 -1.68 2.03
C ALA A 64 -21.38 -2.62 1.36
N GLN A 65 -20.40 -3.13 2.10
CA GLN A 65 -19.41 -4.07 1.58
C GLN A 65 -20.03 -5.42 1.23
N VAL A 66 -20.93 -5.96 2.06
CA VAL A 66 -21.67 -7.19 1.76
C VAL A 66 -22.47 -7.04 0.46
N LEU A 67 -23.19 -5.93 0.30
CA LEU A 67 -23.91 -5.65 -0.95
C LEU A 67 -22.97 -5.56 -2.16
N ALA A 68 -21.78 -4.98 -1.98
CA ALA A 68 -20.77 -4.91 -3.03
C ALA A 68 -20.24 -6.30 -3.43
N GLU A 69 -20.01 -7.18 -2.46
CA GLU A 69 -19.58 -8.58 -2.69
C GLU A 69 -20.65 -9.39 -3.43
N GLU A 70 -21.92 -9.13 -3.14
CA GLU A 70 -23.08 -9.68 -3.87
C GLU A 70 -23.29 -9.03 -5.25
N LYS A 71 -22.40 -8.12 -5.66
CA LYS A 71 -22.47 -7.30 -6.89
C LYS A 71 -23.69 -6.37 -6.95
N ASN A 72 -24.38 -6.16 -5.83
CA ASN A 72 -25.39 -5.13 -5.69
C ASN A 72 -24.71 -3.75 -5.44
N TYR A 73 -23.99 -3.27 -6.46
CA TYR A 73 -23.27 -2.00 -6.38
C TYR A 73 -24.20 -0.79 -6.24
N ALA A 74 -25.45 -0.90 -6.69
CA ALA A 74 -26.45 0.16 -6.54
C ALA A 74 -26.87 0.30 -5.07
N GLY A 75 -27.24 -0.79 -4.41
CA GLY A 75 -27.58 -0.78 -2.99
C GLY A 75 -26.40 -0.38 -2.10
N ALA A 76 -25.19 -0.88 -2.40
CA ALA A 76 -23.98 -0.45 -1.70
C ALA A 76 -23.78 1.07 -1.82
N LYS A 77 -23.94 1.62 -3.03
CA LYS A 77 -23.81 3.06 -3.27
C LYS A 77 -24.86 3.86 -2.50
N GLU A 78 -26.11 3.41 -2.47
CA GLU A 78 -27.19 4.07 -1.75
C GLU A 78 -26.87 4.22 -0.26
N ILE A 79 -26.36 3.16 0.39
CA ILE A 79 -25.93 3.22 1.79
C ILE A 79 -24.84 4.28 1.98
N LEU A 80 -23.83 4.28 1.11
CA LEU A 80 -22.68 5.18 1.23
C LEU A 80 -23.05 6.64 0.95
N ASP A 81 -23.92 6.89 -0.02
CA ASP A 81 -24.43 8.23 -0.30
C ASP A 81 -25.26 8.77 0.88
N ASP A 82 -26.12 7.93 1.48
CA ASP A 82 -26.87 8.31 2.69
C ASP A 82 -25.93 8.64 3.86
N MET A 83 -24.88 7.85 4.08
CA MET A 83 -23.87 8.15 5.10
C MET A 83 -23.19 9.51 4.87
N ILE A 84 -22.88 9.87 3.62
CA ILE A 84 -22.26 11.17 3.28
C ILE A 84 -23.22 12.34 3.56
N SER A 85 -24.52 12.12 3.38
CA SER A 85 -25.56 13.13 3.61
C SER A 85 -25.91 13.37 5.07
N GLU A 86 -25.41 12.55 6.01
CA GLU A 86 -25.69 12.73 7.43
C GLU A 86 -25.06 14.04 7.96
N GLU A 87 -25.85 14.83 8.70
CA GLU A 87 -25.42 16.12 9.26
C GLU A 87 -25.33 16.12 10.80
N GLY A 88 -24.79 17.19 11.37
CA GLY A 88 -24.76 17.43 12.81
C GLY A 88 -24.02 16.33 13.60
N LYS A 89 -24.66 15.75 14.61
CA LYS A 89 -24.05 14.68 15.44
C LYS A 89 -23.83 13.37 14.67
N ARG A 90 -24.49 13.20 13.53
CA ARG A 90 -24.39 12.00 12.70
C ARG A 90 -23.33 12.15 11.61
N ALA A 91 -23.02 13.39 11.22
CA ALA A 91 -21.95 13.70 10.28
C ALA A 91 -20.68 12.89 10.57
N LEU A 92 -20.09 12.38 9.49
CA LEU A 92 -18.88 11.58 9.55
C LEU A 92 -17.70 12.46 9.93
N ASN A 93 -16.82 11.94 10.78
CA ASN A 93 -15.50 12.55 10.94
C ASN A 93 -14.61 12.27 9.71
N SER A 94 -13.46 12.93 9.60
CA SER A 94 -12.59 12.81 8.43
C SER A 94 -12.13 11.37 8.13
N TYR A 95 -11.84 10.57 9.16
CA TYR A 95 -11.45 9.17 9.00
C TYR A 95 -12.61 8.29 8.54
N GLU A 96 -13.79 8.49 9.11
CA GLU A 96 -15.01 7.81 8.68
C GLU A 96 -15.36 8.13 7.23
N LEU A 97 -15.32 9.42 6.88
CA LEU A 97 -15.58 9.90 5.52
C LEU A 97 -14.55 9.38 4.51
N ALA A 98 -13.28 9.32 4.90
CA ALA A 98 -12.22 8.70 4.10
C ALA A 98 -12.50 7.22 3.82
N ASN A 99 -13.02 6.45 4.78
CA ASN A 99 -13.39 5.05 4.55
C ASN A 99 -14.60 4.91 3.61
N VAL A 100 -15.59 5.81 3.73
CA VAL A 100 -16.73 5.83 2.81
C VAL A 100 -16.28 6.14 1.38
N TYR A 101 -15.42 7.14 1.18
CA TYR A 101 -14.86 7.43 -0.14
C TYR A 101 -13.98 6.30 -0.67
N ASN A 102 -13.21 5.62 0.18
CA ASN A 102 -12.43 4.45 -0.23
C ASN A 102 -13.35 3.34 -0.78
N LEU A 103 -14.46 3.04 -0.11
CA LEU A 103 -15.42 2.05 -0.61
C LEU A 103 -16.13 2.52 -1.88
N GLN A 104 -16.48 3.81 -2.02
CA GLN A 104 -16.99 4.37 -3.29
C GLN A 104 -15.96 4.24 -4.44
N ALA A 105 -14.68 4.41 -4.15
CA ALA A 105 -13.61 4.21 -5.12
C ALA A 105 -13.53 2.74 -5.57
N PHE A 106 -13.68 1.80 -4.64
CA PHE A 106 -13.79 0.37 -4.93
C PHE A 106 -15.02 0.06 -5.79
N LEU A 107 -16.21 0.57 -5.44
CA LEU A 107 -17.43 0.37 -6.24
C LEU A 107 -17.28 0.90 -7.66
N SER A 108 -16.61 2.05 -7.82
CA SER A 108 -16.34 2.64 -9.13
C SER A 108 -15.37 1.77 -9.92
N TYR A 109 -14.29 1.30 -9.28
CA TYR A 109 -13.33 0.37 -9.89
C TYR A 109 -13.98 -0.95 -10.34
N SER A 110 -14.84 -1.55 -9.50
CA SER A 110 -15.54 -2.80 -9.83
C SER A 110 -16.48 -2.68 -11.02
N ARG A 111 -16.89 -1.47 -11.38
CA ARG A 111 -17.69 -1.16 -12.57
C ARG A 111 -16.86 -0.61 -13.72
N GLU A 112 -15.53 -0.73 -13.63
CA GLU A 112 -14.55 -0.23 -14.60
C GLU A 112 -14.60 1.30 -14.79
N ASP A 113 -15.26 2.04 -13.90
CA ASP A 113 -15.21 3.51 -13.85
C ASP A 113 -13.93 3.95 -13.13
N TYR A 114 -12.80 3.81 -13.83
CA TYR A 114 -11.49 4.19 -13.30
C TYR A 114 -11.37 5.69 -13.05
N GLN A 115 -12.06 6.52 -13.83
CA GLN A 115 -12.11 7.97 -13.59
C GLN A 115 -12.87 8.29 -12.30
N GLY A 116 -14.00 7.65 -12.05
CA GLY A 116 -14.73 7.76 -10.79
C GLY A 116 -13.92 7.25 -9.61
N SER A 117 -13.24 6.12 -9.77
CA SER A 117 -12.36 5.56 -8.74
C SER A 117 -11.25 6.55 -8.34
N LEU A 118 -10.58 7.16 -9.32
CA LEU A 118 -9.59 8.22 -9.09
C LEU A 118 -10.18 9.40 -8.33
N ARG A 119 -11.33 9.93 -8.75
CA ARG A 119 -11.99 11.06 -8.05
C ARG A 119 -12.26 10.74 -6.58
N TYR A 120 -12.75 9.53 -6.28
CA TYR A 120 -13.01 9.14 -4.89
C TYR A 120 -11.73 8.93 -4.08
N TYR A 121 -10.67 8.36 -4.65
CA TYR A 121 -9.38 8.27 -3.95
C TYR A 121 -8.74 9.64 -3.69
N GLU A 122 -8.91 10.61 -4.59
CA GLU A 122 -8.52 12.01 -4.35
C GLU A 122 -9.30 12.60 -3.16
N LEU A 123 -10.60 12.29 -3.05
CA LEU A 123 -11.40 12.68 -1.88
C LEU A 123 -10.90 12.03 -0.58
N VAL A 124 -10.38 10.79 -0.62
CA VAL A 124 -9.75 10.14 0.54
C VAL A 124 -8.53 10.94 1.01
N ILE A 125 -7.57 11.21 0.12
CA ILE A 125 -6.30 11.86 0.50
C ILE A 125 -6.44 13.36 0.80
N SER A 126 -7.59 13.97 0.46
CA SER A 126 -7.91 15.34 0.85
C SER A 126 -8.52 15.44 2.26
N GLN A 127 -8.87 14.32 2.90
CA GLN A 127 -9.39 14.34 4.26
C GLN A 127 -8.30 14.70 5.28
N PRO A 128 -8.57 15.60 6.23
CA PRO A 128 -7.60 15.97 7.26
C PRO A 128 -7.38 14.81 8.25
N ASP A 129 -6.16 14.70 8.78
CA ASP A 129 -5.80 13.80 9.88
C ASP A 129 -6.09 12.30 9.65
N ILE A 130 -6.20 11.86 8.40
CA ILE A 130 -6.28 10.42 8.08
C ILE A 130 -4.97 9.70 8.45
N PRO A 131 -5.02 8.40 8.78
CA PRO A 131 -3.83 7.64 9.11
C PRO A 131 -2.80 7.72 7.97
N LEU A 132 -1.53 7.95 8.31
CA LEU A 132 -0.46 8.05 7.31
C LEU A 132 -0.39 6.80 6.41
N ALA A 133 -0.60 5.62 6.99
CA ALA A 133 -0.65 4.36 6.25
C ALA A 133 -1.79 4.34 5.22
N MET A 134 -2.95 4.93 5.54
CA MET A 134 -4.07 5.03 4.60
C MET A 134 -3.70 5.94 3.43
N GLU A 135 -3.13 7.12 3.70
CA GLU A 135 -2.69 8.03 2.64
C GLU A 135 -1.64 7.41 1.73
N ILE A 136 -0.62 6.76 2.31
CA ILE A 136 0.43 6.06 1.55
C ILE A 136 -0.20 4.99 0.65
N ASN A 137 -1.09 4.16 1.18
CA ASN A 137 -1.74 3.12 0.38
C ASN A 137 -2.60 3.72 -0.73
N THR A 138 -3.41 4.74 -0.43
CA THR A 138 -4.29 5.38 -1.42
C THR A 138 -3.51 6.08 -2.53
N ARG A 139 -2.41 6.77 -2.22
CA ARG A 139 -1.55 7.41 -3.24
C ARG A 139 -0.93 6.37 -4.18
N PHE A 140 -0.54 5.20 -3.66
CA PHE A 140 -0.05 4.12 -4.50
C PHE A 140 -1.15 3.60 -5.45
N THR A 141 -2.37 3.42 -4.93
CA THR A 141 -3.51 3.00 -5.75
C THR A 141 -3.84 4.02 -6.85
N ILE A 142 -3.78 5.32 -6.54
CA ILE A 142 -3.94 6.38 -7.55
C ILE A 142 -2.89 6.23 -8.67
N ALA A 143 -1.62 6.03 -8.32
CA ALA A 143 -0.58 5.77 -9.32
C ALA A 143 -0.92 4.55 -10.17
N GLN A 144 -1.22 3.40 -9.54
CA GLN A 144 -1.60 2.17 -10.26
C GLN A 144 -2.78 2.38 -11.22
N LEU A 145 -3.80 3.15 -10.82
CA LEU A 145 -4.94 3.45 -11.68
C LEU A 145 -4.57 4.30 -12.89
N TYR A 146 -3.59 5.20 -12.79
CA TYR A 146 -3.06 5.90 -13.95
C TYR A 146 -2.32 4.94 -14.88
N PHE A 147 -1.53 4.01 -14.35
CA PHE A 147 -0.86 2.97 -15.15
C PHE A 147 -1.86 2.05 -15.88
N VAL A 148 -2.94 1.61 -15.21
CA VAL A 148 -4.00 0.80 -15.83
C VAL A 148 -4.66 1.51 -17.02
N GLN A 149 -4.76 2.83 -16.95
CA GLN A 149 -5.36 3.66 -18.00
C GLN A 149 -4.32 4.17 -19.02
N GLU A 150 -3.10 3.66 -18.98
CA GLU A 150 -1.98 4.08 -19.85
C GLU A 150 -1.66 5.58 -19.77
N LYS A 151 -2.06 6.23 -18.67
CA LYS A 151 -1.75 7.63 -18.36
C LYS A 151 -0.37 7.70 -17.73
N TRP A 152 0.64 7.26 -18.48
CA TRP A 152 1.98 6.96 -17.99
C TRP A 152 2.61 8.11 -17.22
N GLN A 153 2.60 9.33 -17.79
CA GLN A 153 3.20 10.49 -17.12
C GLN A 153 2.51 10.81 -15.79
N GLN A 154 1.18 10.80 -15.76
CA GLN A 154 0.43 11.05 -14.52
C GLN A 154 0.69 9.96 -13.47
N GLY A 155 0.85 8.70 -13.91
CA GLY A 155 1.22 7.59 -13.04
C GLY A 155 2.62 7.74 -12.46
N ILE A 156 3.60 8.15 -13.27
CA ILE A 156 4.97 8.46 -12.83
C ILE A 156 4.93 9.58 -11.79
N ASP A 157 4.28 10.70 -12.10
CA ASP A 157 4.20 11.87 -11.22
C ASP A 157 3.55 11.50 -9.87
N ALA A 158 2.45 10.76 -9.90
CA ALA A 158 1.77 10.27 -8.70
C ALA A 158 2.64 9.30 -7.89
N LEU A 159 3.39 8.43 -8.56
CA LEU A 159 4.26 7.45 -7.93
C LEU A 159 5.49 8.12 -7.28
N LEU A 160 6.05 9.17 -7.90
CA LEU A 160 7.13 9.97 -7.31
C LEU A 160 6.69 10.65 -6.01
N VAL A 161 5.50 11.24 -5.99
CA VAL A 161 4.91 11.78 -4.75
C VAL A 161 4.73 10.68 -3.69
N TRP A 162 4.36 9.47 -4.11
CA TRP A 162 4.29 8.34 -3.19
C TRP A 162 5.66 7.91 -2.65
N PHE A 163 6.72 7.96 -3.47
CA PHE A 163 8.10 7.68 -3.03
C PHE A 163 8.56 8.67 -1.96
N ASP A 164 8.28 9.97 -2.14
CA ASP A 164 8.58 10.99 -1.13
C ASP A 164 7.86 10.72 0.19
N LEU A 165 6.66 10.14 0.13
CA LEU A 165 5.87 9.78 1.31
C LEU A 165 6.21 8.40 1.88
N ASN A 166 6.79 7.47 1.15
CA ASN A 166 7.04 6.13 1.67
C ASN A 166 8.50 5.92 2.02
N GLU A 167 8.83 5.85 3.31
CA GLU A 167 10.22 5.67 3.76
C GLU A 167 10.81 4.29 3.48
N LYS A 168 9.98 3.31 3.10
CA LYS A 168 10.42 1.95 2.78
C LYS A 168 9.76 1.46 1.49
N PRO A 169 10.07 2.05 0.33
CA PRO A 169 9.56 1.55 -0.94
C PRO A 169 10.07 0.13 -1.21
N ASN A 170 9.18 -0.75 -1.64
CA ASN A 170 9.57 -2.10 -2.04
C ASN A 170 10.06 -2.12 -3.50
N ALA A 171 10.78 -3.18 -3.89
CA ALA A 171 11.31 -3.33 -5.24
C ALA A 171 10.24 -3.25 -6.34
N GLY A 172 9.00 -3.69 -6.06
CA GLY A 172 7.89 -3.63 -7.01
C GLY A 172 7.50 -2.20 -7.41
N ALA A 173 7.60 -1.24 -6.48
CA ALA A 173 7.33 0.16 -6.78
C ALA A 173 8.40 0.75 -7.75
N TYR A 174 9.67 0.40 -7.56
CA TYR A 174 10.74 0.82 -8.47
C TYR A 174 10.59 0.19 -9.86
N VAL A 175 10.18 -1.08 -9.92
CA VAL A 175 9.87 -1.75 -11.19
C VAL A 175 8.71 -1.05 -11.90
N LEU A 176 7.65 -0.68 -11.18
CA LEU A 176 6.52 0.08 -11.75
C LEU A 176 6.97 1.45 -12.28
N LEU A 177 7.82 2.17 -11.53
CA LEU A 177 8.37 3.45 -11.98
C LEU A 177 9.22 3.31 -13.25
N ALA A 178 10.11 2.33 -13.29
CA ALA A 178 10.93 2.04 -14.47
C ALA A 178 10.08 1.65 -15.69
N GLN A 179 9.00 0.88 -15.48
CA GLN A 179 8.02 0.59 -16.52
C GLN A 179 7.36 1.87 -17.05
N GLY A 180 6.98 2.80 -16.16
CA GLY A 180 6.42 4.09 -16.54
C GLY A 180 7.38 4.89 -17.41
N TYR A 181 8.62 5.06 -16.94
CA TYR A 181 9.66 5.75 -17.70
C TYR A 181 9.94 5.10 -19.06
N TYR A 182 9.95 3.77 -19.13
CA TYR A 182 10.09 3.05 -20.39
C TYR A 182 8.95 3.37 -21.38
N GLN A 183 7.70 3.44 -20.91
CA GLN A 183 6.54 3.75 -21.77
C GLN A 183 6.59 5.19 -22.33
N VAL A 184 7.09 6.15 -21.54
CA VAL A 184 7.30 7.53 -22.01
C VAL A 184 8.64 7.73 -22.74
N LYS A 185 9.39 6.65 -22.98
CA LYS A 185 10.69 6.62 -23.66
C LYS A 185 11.80 7.40 -22.95
N ASP A 186 11.66 7.62 -21.64
CA ASP A 186 12.73 8.13 -20.79
C ASP A 186 13.59 6.98 -20.27
N TYR A 187 14.39 6.41 -21.17
CA TYR A 187 15.22 5.25 -20.84
C TYR A 187 16.32 5.57 -19.83
N ASN A 188 16.74 6.83 -19.73
CA ASN A 188 17.75 7.25 -18.77
C ASN A 188 17.21 7.16 -17.34
N SER A 189 15.97 7.63 -17.12
CA SER A 189 15.32 7.51 -15.82
C SER A 189 14.88 6.07 -15.52
N ALA A 190 14.50 5.29 -16.54
CA ALA A 190 14.12 3.88 -16.37
C ALA A 190 15.26 2.98 -15.85
N LEU A 191 16.51 3.38 -16.05
CA LEU A 191 17.71 2.64 -15.62
C LEU A 191 18.27 3.11 -14.27
N GLN A 192 17.73 4.18 -13.69
CA GLN A 192 18.17 4.71 -12.40
C GLN A 192 17.51 3.96 -11.24
N LYS A 193 18.25 3.83 -10.13
CA LYS A 193 17.80 3.21 -8.88
C LYS A 193 17.46 4.27 -7.85
#